data_AF-A0A926UTG7-F1
#
_entry.id   AF-A0A926UTG7-F1
#
_cell.length_a   1.000
_cell.length_b   1.000
_cell.length_c   1.000
_cell.angle_alpha   90.00
_cell.angle_beta   90.00
_cell.angle_gamma   90.00
#
_symmetry.space_group_name_H-M   'P 1'
#
loop_
_entity.id
_entity.type
_entity.pdbx_description
1 polymer ?
#
loop_
_entity_poly.entity_id
_entity_poly.type
_entity_poly.pdbx_seq_one_letter_code
_entity_poly.pdbx_strand_id
1 'polypeptide(L)'
;MIKISYADTTYVLNPPNFEGLPAILREKYDRGEYTEIPDLPHPSLPSDWEGLLNRLLSGDLYELFKSITNAAFSNPTVLVARNDIYGAISNPKISDRLGALRAGLDMLENSGFELTEQHKTLWNQAVDELNFPDEVKL
;
A
#
# COMPACT_ATOMS: atom_id res chain seq x y z
N MET A 1 -6.40 4.97 27.53
CA MET A 1 -4.98 4.59 27.65
C MET A 1 -4.84 3.20 28.24
N ILE A 2 -4.94 2.17 27.39
CA ILE A 2 -4.62 0.79 27.74
C ILE A 2 -3.24 0.41 27.24
N LYS A 3 -2.54 -0.43 28.02
CA LYS A 3 -1.24 -1.01 27.70
C LYS A 3 -1.38 -2.53 27.54
N ILE A 4 -0.95 -3.09 26.41
CA ILE A 4 -0.99 -4.54 26.15
C ILE A 4 0.42 -5.02 25.85
N SER A 5 0.86 -6.11 26.48
CA SER A 5 2.17 -6.72 26.20
C SER A 5 2.00 -8.07 25.50
N TYR A 6 2.62 -8.25 24.34
CA TYR A 6 2.68 -9.53 23.61
C TYR A 6 4.06 -9.71 23.00
N ALA A 7 4.64 -10.91 23.15
CA ALA A 7 5.96 -11.28 22.60
C ALA A 7 7.00 -10.15 22.73
N ASP A 8 7.25 -9.73 23.97
CA ASP A 8 8.22 -8.69 24.38
C ASP A 8 7.91 -7.24 23.97
N THR A 9 6.76 -6.99 23.33
CA THR A 9 6.38 -5.64 22.89
C THR A 9 5.17 -5.12 23.67
N THR A 10 5.22 -3.87 24.15
CA THR A 10 4.09 -3.22 24.84
C THR A 10 3.48 -2.12 23.98
N TYR A 11 2.18 -2.23 23.70
CA TYR A 11 1.37 -1.31 22.89
C TYR A 11 0.52 -0.40 23.77
N VAL A 12 0.34 0.89 23.40
CA VAL A 12 -0.42 1.88 24.20
C VAL A 12 -1.40 2.66 23.33
N LEU A 13 -2.68 2.76 23.73
CA LEU A 13 -3.81 3.33 22.97
C LEU A 13 -4.44 4.63 23.47
N ASN A 14 -4.97 5.46 22.57
CA ASN A 14 -6.05 6.43 22.85
C ASN A 14 -7.09 6.53 21.69
N PRO A 15 -8.37 6.92 21.92
CA PRO A 15 -9.58 6.24 21.39
C PRO A 15 -10.06 6.70 19.98
N PRO A 16 -11.07 6.03 19.37
CA PRO A 16 -11.12 4.66 18.86
C PRO A 16 -11.10 4.70 17.32
N ASN A 17 -9.92 4.71 16.69
CA ASN A 17 -9.84 4.51 15.25
C ASN A 17 -9.41 3.06 14.98
N PHE A 18 -10.20 2.36 14.18
CA PHE A 18 -9.99 0.94 13.86
C PHE A 18 -9.45 0.72 12.45
N GLU A 19 -9.15 1.80 11.71
CA GLU A 19 -8.51 1.71 10.39
C GLU A 19 -7.10 1.08 10.51
N GLY A 20 -6.81 0.05 9.71
CA GLY A 20 -5.50 -0.61 9.67
C GLY A 20 -5.34 -1.88 10.53
N LEU A 21 -6.36 -2.31 11.28
CA LEU A 21 -6.29 -3.53 12.09
C LEU A 21 -6.50 -4.81 11.27
N PRO A 22 -5.62 -5.84 11.40
CA PRO A 22 -5.86 -7.17 10.87
C PRO A 22 -7.21 -7.74 11.33
N ALA A 23 -7.97 -8.35 10.42
CA ALA A 23 -9.32 -8.86 10.69
C ALA A 23 -9.40 -9.79 11.91
N ILE A 24 -8.33 -10.54 12.20
CA ILE A 24 -8.23 -11.46 13.35
C ILE A 24 -8.22 -10.74 14.71
N LEU A 25 -7.74 -9.49 14.77
CA LEU A 25 -7.75 -8.69 15.99
C LEU A 25 -9.11 -8.02 16.20
N ARG A 26 -9.78 -7.65 15.09
CA ARG A 26 -11.15 -7.15 15.08
C ARG A 26 -12.15 -8.21 15.54
N GLU A 27 -12.05 -9.43 15.00
CA GLU A 27 -12.92 -10.54 15.42
C GLU A 27 -12.78 -10.88 16.91
N LYS A 28 -11.58 -10.77 17.49
CA LYS A 28 -11.36 -11.02 18.91
C LYS A 28 -11.88 -9.89 19.79
N TYR A 29 -11.83 -8.63 19.33
CA TYR A 29 -12.48 -7.51 20.01
C TYR A 29 -14.02 -7.62 19.98
N ASP A 30 -14.61 -7.96 18.83
CA ASP A 30 -16.06 -8.15 18.70
C ASP A 30 -16.59 -9.30 19.58
N ARG A 31 -15.76 -10.30 19.87
CA ARG A 31 -16.03 -11.39 20.82
C ARG A 31 -15.83 -11.00 22.30
N GLY A 32 -15.41 -9.77 22.58
CA GLY A 32 -15.15 -9.26 23.93
C GLY A 32 -13.90 -9.85 24.58
N GLU A 33 -13.01 -10.47 23.80
CA GLU A 33 -11.75 -11.04 24.30
C GLU A 33 -10.71 -9.94 24.60
N TYR A 34 -10.92 -8.73 24.08
CA TYR A 34 -10.16 -7.52 24.39
C TYR A 34 -11.11 -6.35 24.70
N THR A 35 -10.80 -5.54 25.72
CA THR A 35 -11.61 -4.38 26.10
C THR A 35 -11.19 -3.07 25.41
N GLU A 36 -10.01 -3.01 24.78
CA GLU A 36 -9.57 -1.94 23.85
C GLU A 36 -8.61 -2.53 22.78
N ILE A 37 -8.58 -1.97 21.56
CA ILE A 37 -7.81 -2.48 20.41
C ILE A 37 -6.52 -1.68 20.20
N PRO A 38 -5.30 -2.26 20.22
CA PRO A 38 -4.00 -1.54 20.27
C PRO A 38 -3.80 -0.49 19.17
N ASP A 39 -3.22 0.66 19.53
CA ASP A 39 -2.75 1.69 18.60
C ASP A 39 -1.51 1.03 18.04
N LEU A 40 -1.68 0.45 16.86
CA LEU A 40 -0.55 -0.02 16.09
C LEU A 40 0.34 1.21 15.88
N PRO A 41 1.66 1.12 16.10
CA PRO A 41 2.54 2.17 15.62
C PRO A 41 2.28 2.28 14.12
N HIS A 42 1.60 3.33 13.66
CA HIS A 42 1.65 3.74 12.26
C HIS A 42 3.09 4.18 12.04
N PRO A 43 3.94 3.38 11.37
CA PRO A 43 5.28 3.84 11.04
C PRO A 43 5.09 5.00 10.06
N SER A 44 5.62 6.15 10.44
CA SER A 44 5.56 7.45 9.79
C SER A 44 5.21 7.44 8.29
N LEU A 45 4.09 8.05 7.89
CA LEU A 45 4.01 8.62 6.55
C LEU A 45 4.48 10.08 6.66
N PRO A 46 5.46 10.44 5.83
CA PRO A 46 5.03 11.04 4.60
C PRO A 46 5.76 10.39 3.42
N SER A 47 5.26 9.24 2.98
CA SER A 47 5.55 8.83 1.61
C SER A 47 4.93 9.89 0.68
N ASP A 48 5.73 10.43 -0.23
CA ASP A 48 5.29 11.49 -1.12
C ASP A 48 4.47 10.91 -2.27
N TRP A 49 3.18 10.69 -1.98
CA TRP A 49 2.19 10.18 -2.93
C TRP A 49 2.00 11.11 -4.13
N GLU A 50 2.12 12.43 -3.94
CA GLU A 50 2.04 13.39 -5.02
C GLU A 50 3.28 13.27 -5.93
N GLY A 51 4.46 13.12 -5.33
CA GLY A 51 5.70 12.79 -6.04
C GLY A 51 5.60 11.51 -6.85
N LEU A 52 5.04 10.43 -6.27
CA LEU A 52 4.83 9.17 -6.98
C LEU A 52 3.84 9.33 -8.14
N LEU A 53 2.74 10.06 -7.93
CA LEU A 53 1.76 10.36 -8.98
C LEU A 53 2.40 11.12 -10.14
N ASN A 54 3.20 12.14 -9.83
CA ASN A 54 3.90 12.95 -10.83
C ASN A 54 4.88 12.10 -11.63
N ARG A 55 5.63 11.19 -10.99
CA ARG A 55 6.53 10.28 -11.69
C ARG A 55 5.80 9.32 -12.63
N LEU A 56 4.64 8.81 -12.24
CA LEU A 56 3.83 7.93 -13.08
C LEU A 56 3.16 8.65 -14.25
N LEU A 57 2.74 9.90 -14.06
CA LEU A 57 2.01 10.66 -15.09
C LEU A 57 2.90 11.40 -16.07
N SER A 58 4.08 11.86 -15.65
CA SER A 58 4.95 12.71 -16.47
C SER A 58 6.45 12.59 -16.18
N GLY A 59 6.86 11.79 -15.19
CA GLY A 59 8.27 11.59 -14.85
C GLY A 59 8.86 10.31 -15.43
N ASP A 60 9.85 9.77 -14.73
CA ASP A 60 10.64 8.62 -15.17
C ASP A 60 9.92 7.27 -15.06
N LEU A 61 8.88 7.17 -14.23
CA LEU A 61 7.99 5.99 -14.19
C LEU A 61 6.93 6.02 -15.30
N TYR A 62 6.86 7.07 -16.11
CA TYR A 62 5.81 7.25 -17.12
C TYR A 62 5.77 6.11 -18.15
N GLU A 63 6.92 5.68 -18.69
CA GLU A 63 6.93 4.61 -19.69
C GLU A 63 6.52 3.24 -19.09
N LEU A 64 6.85 2.98 -17.82
CA LEU A 64 6.32 1.82 -17.09
C LEU A 64 4.79 1.92 -16.96
N PHE A 65 4.26 3.03 -16.45
CA PHE A 65 2.83 3.21 -16.25
C PHE A 65 2.03 3.15 -17.55
N LYS A 66 2.60 3.68 -18.63
CA LYS A 66 2.07 3.59 -20.00
C LYS A 66 2.08 2.16 -20.53
N SER A 67 3.14 1.39 -20.27
CA SER A 67 3.20 -0.04 -20.62
C SER A 67 2.09 -0.83 -19.91
N ILE A 68 1.91 -0.61 -18.61
CA ILE A 68 0.81 -1.21 -17.82
C ILE A 68 -0.55 -0.80 -18.40
N THR A 69 -0.73 0.50 -18.71
CA THR A 69 -1.99 1.02 -19.28
C THR A 69 -2.26 0.43 -20.66
N ASN A 70 -1.24 0.20 -21.49
CA ASN A 70 -1.39 -0.45 -22.77
C ASN A 70 -1.79 -1.92 -22.62
N ALA A 71 -1.17 -2.65 -21.69
CA ALA A 71 -1.50 -4.05 -21.41
C ALA A 71 -2.93 -4.21 -20.87
N ALA A 72 -3.42 -3.24 -20.08
CA ALA A 72 -4.78 -3.21 -19.53
C ALA A 72 -5.89 -3.27 -20.60
N PHE A 73 -5.63 -2.82 -21.85
CA PHE A 73 -6.61 -2.95 -22.93
C PHE A 73 -6.91 -4.39 -23.33
N SER A 74 -5.99 -5.31 -23.06
CA SER A 74 -6.06 -6.72 -23.50
C SER A 74 -6.08 -7.73 -22.36
N ASN A 75 -5.79 -7.31 -21.13
CA ASN A 75 -5.76 -8.15 -19.95
C ASN A 75 -6.60 -7.53 -18.80
N PRO A 76 -7.78 -8.10 -18.49
CA PRO A 76 -8.65 -7.58 -17.43
C PRO A 76 -7.99 -7.54 -16.04
N THR A 77 -7.11 -8.48 -15.72
CA THR A 77 -6.38 -8.49 -14.45
C THR A 77 -5.42 -7.32 -14.37
N VAL A 78 -4.71 -7.02 -15.46
CA VAL A 78 -3.85 -5.82 -15.55
C VAL A 78 -4.68 -4.54 -15.45
N LEU A 79 -5.89 -4.51 -16.01
CA LEU A 79 -6.78 -3.36 -15.88
C LEU A 79 -7.18 -3.09 -14.42
N VAL A 80 -7.52 -4.14 -13.66
CA VAL A 80 -7.83 -4.00 -12.23
C VAL A 80 -6.60 -3.55 -11.47
N ALA A 81 -5.44 -4.22 -11.65
CA ALA A 81 -4.18 -3.83 -11.05
C ALA A 81 -3.82 -2.36 -11.31
N ARG A 82 -3.92 -1.92 -12.56
CA ARG A 82 -3.67 -0.53 -12.99
C ARG A 82 -4.61 0.47 -12.31
N ASN A 83 -5.89 0.12 -12.18
CA ASN A 83 -6.87 0.96 -11.52
C ASN A 83 -6.64 1.04 -10.01
N ASP A 84 -6.21 -0.05 -9.38
CA ASP A 84 -5.85 -0.08 -7.96
C ASP A 84 -4.58 0.73 -7.69
N ILE A 85 -3.54 0.61 -8.52
CA ILE A 85 -2.32 1.44 -8.44
C ILE A 85 -2.68 2.93 -8.59
N TYR A 86 -3.42 3.29 -9.66
CA TYR A 86 -3.79 4.67 -9.91
C TYR A 86 -4.73 5.23 -8.83
N GLY A 87 -5.71 4.43 -8.41
CA GLY A 87 -6.68 4.77 -7.37
C GLY A 87 -6.01 4.96 -6.01
N ALA A 88 -5.11 4.06 -5.62
CA ALA A 88 -4.32 4.18 -4.38
C ALA A 88 -3.56 5.51 -4.31
N ILE A 89 -2.94 5.91 -5.42
CA ILE A 89 -2.07 7.09 -5.45
C ILE A 89 -2.89 8.39 -5.54
N SER A 90 -4.01 8.37 -6.25
CA SER A 90 -4.87 9.55 -6.45
C SER A 90 -5.96 9.74 -5.38
N ASN A 91 -6.19 8.77 -4.48
CA ASN A 91 -7.26 8.81 -3.49
C ASN A 91 -6.96 9.83 -2.38
N PRO A 92 -7.85 10.79 -2.03
CA PRO A 92 -7.62 11.77 -0.97
C PRO A 92 -7.52 11.17 0.45
N LYS A 93 -7.99 9.94 0.68
CA LYS A 93 -7.88 9.26 1.98
C LYS A 93 -6.54 8.54 2.09
N ILE A 94 -5.66 9.07 2.94
CA ILE A 94 -4.30 8.55 3.15
C ILE A 94 -4.30 7.14 3.76
N SER A 95 -5.28 6.81 4.62
CA SER A 95 -5.32 5.55 5.37
C SER A 95 -5.39 4.29 4.51
N ASP A 96 -5.92 4.40 3.29
CA ASP A 96 -6.15 3.24 2.41
C ASP A 96 -5.10 3.10 1.28
N ARG A 97 -4.20 4.08 1.12
CA ARG A 97 -3.33 4.15 -0.07
C ARG A 97 -2.30 3.03 -0.14
N LEU A 98 -1.64 2.70 0.98
CA LEU A 98 -0.57 1.70 1.00
C LEU A 98 -1.09 0.29 0.70
N GLY A 99 -2.18 -0.10 1.37
CA GLY A 99 -2.80 -1.42 1.16
C GLY A 99 -3.34 -1.57 -0.26
N ALA A 100 -3.98 -0.53 -0.81
CA ALA A 100 -4.47 -0.54 -2.18
C ALA A 100 -3.32 -0.57 -3.21
N LEU A 101 -2.24 0.19 -2.97
CA LEU A 101 -1.07 0.18 -3.85
C LEU A 101 -0.44 -1.21 -3.89
N ARG A 102 -0.21 -1.81 -2.72
CA ARG A 102 0.33 -3.17 -2.61
C ARG A 102 -0.57 -4.19 -3.31
N ALA A 103 -1.88 -4.15 -3.09
CA ALA A 103 -2.83 -5.05 -3.75
C ALA A 103 -2.78 -4.91 -5.28
N GLY A 104 -2.64 -3.68 -5.79
CA GLY A 104 -2.48 -3.42 -7.21
C GLY A 104 -1.17 -3.98 -7.79
N LEU A 105 -0.05 -3.85 -7.07
CA LEU A 105 1.24 -4.42 -7.48
C LEU A 105 1.23 -5.95 -7.45
N ASP A 106 0.73 -6.56 -6.37
CA ASP A 106 0.57 -8.01 -6.25
C ASP A 106 -0.29 -8.56 -7.40
N MET A 107 -1.38 -7.86 -7.74
CA MET A 107 -2.24 -8.25 -8.85
C MET A 107 -1.55 -8.10 -10.21
N LEU A 108 -0.71 -7.08 -10.37
CA LEU A 108 0.09 -6.88 -11.58
C LEU A 108 1.07 -8.04 -11.78
N GLU A 109 1.80 -8.45 -10.75
CA GLU A 109 2.71 -9.60 -10.82
C GLU A 109 1.98 -10.90 -11.16
N ASN A 110 0.80 -11.10 -10.58
CA ASN A 110 -0.02 -12.29 -10.83
C ASN A 110 -0.81 -12.24 -12.15
N SER A 111 -0.82 -11.10 -12.86
CA SER A 111 -1.59 -10.93 -14.09
C SER A 111 -0.96 -11.57 -15.33
N GLY A 112 0.29 -12.03 -15.23
CA GLY A 112 1.11 -12.47 -16.36
C GLY A 112 1.74 -11.32 -17.16
N PHE A 113 1.69 -10.09 -16.66
CA PHE A 113 2.43 -8.95 -17.19
C PHE A 113 3.91 -9.05 -16.81
N GLU A 114 4.80 -9.00 -17.80
CA GLU A 114 6.24 -9.07 -17.56
C GLU A 114 6.83 -7.68 -17.27
N LEU A 115 7.24 -7.46 -16.03
CA LEU A 115 8.05 -6.31 -15.63
C LEU A 115 9.52 -6.56 -15.99
N THR A 116 10.09 -5.67 -16.81
CA THR A 116 11.52 -5.70 -17.10
C THR A 116 12.33 -5.33 -15.85
N GLU A 117 13.56 -5.81 -15.76
CA GLU A 117 14.47 -5.46 -14.66
C GLU A 117 14.71 -3.94 -14.55
N GLN A 118 14.71 -3.24 -15.69
CA GLN A 118 14.78 -1.78 -15.72
C GLN A 118 13.56 -1.13 -15.05
N HIS A 119 12.35 -1.63 -15.31
CA HIS A 119 11.13 -1.12 -14.69
C HIS A 119 11.14 -1.33 -13.18
N LYS A 120 11.55 -2.51 -12.71
CA LYS A 120 11.66 -2.82 -11.28
C LYS A 120 12.67 -1.92 -10.59
N THR A 121 13.83 -1.72 -11.21
CA THR A 121 14.89 -0.85 -10.69
C THR A 121 14.39 0.59 -10.53
N LEU A 122 13.76 1.14 -11.57
CA LEU A 122 13.21 2.51 -11.53
C LEU A 122 12.13 2.65 -10.46
N TRP A 123 11.23 1.67 -10.36
CA TRP A 123 10.20 1.64 -9.34
C TRP A 123 10.78 1.61 -7.93
N ASN A 124 11.71 0.69 -7.64
CA ASN A 124 12.32 0.54 -6.33
C ASN A 124 13.14 1.77 -5.93
N GLN A 125 13.85 2.38 -6.87
CA GLN A 125 14.53 3.65 -6.66
C GLN A 125 13.53 4.76 -6.30
N ALA A 126 12.37 4.81 -6.96
CA ALA A 126 11.34 5.78 -6.65
C ALA A 126 10.73 5.58 -5.26
N VAL A 127 10.47 4.33 -4.88
CA VAL A 127 9.99 3.94 -3.56
C VAL A 127 10.99 4.39 -2.48
N ASP A 128 12.29 4.16 -2.69
CA ASP A 128 13.35 4.58 -1.76
C ASP A 128 13.45 6.11 -1.65
N GLU A 129 13.49 6.83 -2.77
CA GLU A 129 13.62 8.29 -2.81
C GLU A 129 12.42 9.00 -2.16
N LEU A 130 11.22 8.43 -2.33
CA LEU A 130 9.97 9.00 -1.80
C LEU A 130 9.62 8.45 -0.41
N ASN A 131 10.51 7.68 0.23
CA ASN A 131 10.34 7.11 1.57
C ASN A 131 9.07 6.26 1.72
N PHE A 132 8.81 5.38 0.75
CA PHE A 132 7.77 4.36 0.85
C PHE A 132 8.31 3.11 1.58
N PRO A 133 7.45 2.33 2.26
CA PRO A 133 7.83 1.05 2.87
C PRO A 133 8.32 0.02 1.85
N ASP A 134 9.20 -0.90 2.27
CA ASP A 134 9.72 -1.98 1.40
C ASP A 134 8.63 -2.90 0.83
N GLU A 135 7.46 -2.97 1.46
CA GLU A 135 6.34 -3.81 1.05
C GLU A 135 5.73 -3.43 -0.31
N VAL A 136 6.06 -2.24 -0.84
CA VAL A 136 5.62 -1.81 -2.17
C VAL A 136 6.73 -1.85 -3.21
N LYS A 137 7.85 -2.55 -2.96
CA LYS A 137 8.91 -2.80 -3.97
C LYS A 137 8.52 -3.94 -4.93
N LEU A 138 9.05 -3.89 -6.16
CA LEU A 138 8.87 -4.86 -7.27
C LEU A 138 10.12 -5.72 -7.53
#